data_AF-A0A8J5X0R2-F1
#
_entry.id   AF-A0A8J5X0R2-F1
#
_cell.length_a   1.000
_cell.length_b   1.000
_cell.length_c   1.000
_cell.angle_alpha   90.00
_cell.angle_beta   90.00
_cell.angle_gamma   90.00
#
_symmetry.space_group_name_H-M   'P 1'
#
loop_
_entity.id
_entity.type
_entity.pdbx_description
1 polymer ?
#
loop_
_entity_poly.entity_id
_entity_poly.type
_entity_poly.pdbx_seq_one_letter_code
_entity_poly.pdbx_strand_id
1 'polypeptide(L)'
;MPRWWRTTPTLENTVRIVLSDGATYRMKAAYPFKFVTQQLDDRNNPVYVSSSLDDLDDENYRRRMEAEVQRKERENSLKFAAKLNKKRPATKQQ
;
A
#
# COMPACT_ATOMS: atom_id res chain seq x y z
N MET A 1 -1.47 -24.46 -61.14
CA MET A 1 -0.48 -23.86 -60.21
C MET A 1 -1.03 -23.93 -58.79
N PRO A 2 -0.45 -24.67 -57.84
CA PRO A 2 -0.91 -24.61 -56.46
C PRO A 2 -0.27 -23.39 -55.77
N ARG A 3 -1.08 -22.54 -55.14
CA ARG A 3 -0.60 -21.54 -54.19
C ARG A 3 -0.16 -22.27 -52.93
N TRP A 4 1.14 -22.47 -52.75
CA TRP A 4 1.73 -22.93 -51.50
C TRP A 4 1.63 -21.79 -50.49
N TRP A 5 0.54 -21.75 -49.73
CA TRP A 5 0.49 -20.96 -48.52
C TRP A 5 1.53 -21.58 -47.58
N ARG A 6 2.67 -20.90 -47.40
CA ARG A 6 3.69 -21.30 -46.45
C ARG A 6 3.07 -21.18 -45.06
N THR A 7 2.82 -22.31 -44.40
CA THR A 7 2.59 -22.33 -42.96
C THR A 7 3.88 -21.84 -42.31
N THR A 8 3.85 -20.65 -41.71
CA THR A 8 4.96 -20.17 -40.89
C THR A 8 5.15 -21.17 -39.75
N PRO A 9 6.30 -21.87 -39.66
CA PRO A 9 6.52 -22.80 -38.56
C PRO A 9 6.52 -22.01 -37.26
N THR A 10 5.69 -22.43 -36.31
CA THR A 10 5.63 -21.87 -34.97
C THR A 10 6.97 -22.15 -34.29
N LEU A 11 7.90 -21.19 -34.37
CA LEU A 11 9.18 -21.26 -33.69
C LEU A 11 8.90 -21.17 -32.19
N GLU A 12 8.81 -22.32 -31.52
CA GLU A 12 8.88 -22.36 -30.06
C GLU A 12 10.27 -21.87 -29.66
N ASN A 13 10.36 -20.61 -29.22
CA ASN A 13 11.57 -20.02 -28.71
C ASN A 13 11.50 -19.90 -27.19
N THR A 14 12.63 -20.07 -26.52
CA THR A 14 12.75 -19.76 -25.08
C THR A 14 13.20 -18.31 -24.92
N VAL A 15 12.37 -17.51 -24.26
CA VAL A 15 12.56 -16.07 -24.08
C VAL A 15 12.92 -15.80 -22.63
N ARG A 16 13.95 -14.98 -22.40
CA ARG A 16 14.27 -14.45 -21.08
C ARG A 16 13.47 -13.17 -20.84
N ILE A 17 12.61 -13.19 -19.83
CA ILE A 17 11.82 -12.04 -19.41
C ILE A 17 12.48 -11.44 -18.17
N VAL A 18 12.72 -10.13 -18.19
CA VAL A 18 13.23 -9.35 -17.05
C VAL A 18 12.11 -8.48 -16.54
N LEU A 19 11.77 -8.64 -15.26
CA LEU A 19 10.75 -7.88 -14.55
C LEU A 19 11.32 -6.55 -14.06
N SER A 20 10.43 -5.65 -13.63
CA SER A 20 10.72 -4.28 -13.22
C SER A 20 11.68 -4.18 -12.02
N ASP A 21 11.69 -5.20 -11.15
CA ASP A 21 12.61 -5.33 -10.02
C ASP A 21 13.94 -6.01 -10.38
N GLY A 22 14.14 -6.33 -11.67
CA GLY A 22 15.35 -6.95 -12.19
C GLY A 22 15.36 -8.48 -12.12
N ALA A 23 14.34 -9.13 -11.55
CA ALA A 23 14.30 -10.59 -11.58
C ALA A 23 14.05 -11.11 -12.99
N THR A 24 14.52 -12.32 -13.27
CA THR A 24 14.44 -12.89 -14.62
C THR A 24 13.91 -14.31 -14.63
N TYR A 25 13.03 -14.61 -15.56
CA TYR A 25 12.53 -15.97 -15.80
C TYR A 25 12.53 -16.31 -17.28
N ARG A 26 12.36 -17.61 -17.59
CA ARG A 26 12.33 -18.11 -18.97
C ARG A 26 10.94 -18.59 -19.32
N MET A 27 10.44 -18.22 -20.48
CA MET A 27 9.12 -18.61 -20.97
C MET A 27 9.22 -19.08 -22.42
N LYS A 28 8.48 -20.14 -22.77
CA LYS A 28 8.29 -20.54 -24.16
C LYS A 28 7.32 -19.57 -24.84
N ALA A 29 7.70 -19.03 -25.98
CA ALA A 29 6.83 -18.18 -26.77
C ALA A 29 6.99 -18.42 -28.27
N ALA A 30 5.92 -18.11 -29.02
CA ALA A 30 5.87 -18.24 -30.47
C ALA A 30 6.46 -17.04 -31.22
N TYR A 31 7.00 -16.04 -30.50
CA TYR A 31 7.60 -14.84 -31.06
C TYR A 31 9.14 -14.92 -31.09
N PRO A 32 9.80 -14.23 -32.03
CA PRO A 32 11.23 -14.42 -32.30
C PRO A 32 12.18 -13.71 -31.32
N PHE A 33 11.66 -12.98 -30.32
CA PHE A 33 12.49 -12.27 -29.35
C PHE A 33 13.17 -13.24 -28.39
N LYS A 34 14.46 -13.03 -28.08
CA LYS A 34 15.21 -13.81 -27.08
C LYS A 34 15.17 -13.19 -25.69
N PHE A 35 14.91 -11.88 -25.62
CA PHE A 35 14.97 -11.08 -24.42
C PHE A 35 13.86 -10.04 -24.45
N VAL A 36 13.12 -9.91 -23.34
CA VAL A 36 12.05 -8.93 -23.17
C VAL A 36 12.18 -8.33 -21.77
N THR A 37 12.11 -7.01 -21.67
CA THR A 37 12.02 -6.31 -20.39
C THR A 37 10.58 -5.83 -20.20
N GLN A 38 9.94 -6.24 -19.11
CA GLN A 38 8.64 -5.72 -18.72
C GLN A 38 8.83 -4.48 -17.86
N GLN A 39 8.37 -3.34 -18.37
CA GLN A 39 8.40 -2.07 -17.63
C GLN A 39 7.19 -1.87 -16.74
N LEU A 40 6.09 -2.57 -17.00
CA LEU A 40 4.87 -2.59 -16.21
C LEU A 40 4.52 -4.06 -15.96
N ASP A 41 4.58 -4.48 -14.70
CA ASP A 41 4.29 -5.83 -14.26
C ASP A 41 3.69 -5.80 -12.85
N ASP A 42 3.27 -6.96 -12.34
CA ASP A 42 2.64 -7.04 -11.02
C ASP A 42 3.54 -6.53 -9.88
N ARG A 43 4.85 -6.41 -10.11
CA ARG A 43 5.82 -5.96 -9.10
C ARG A 43 5.92 -4.45 -8.98
N ASN A 44 5.44 -3.71 -9.97
CA ASN A 44 5.32 -2.25 -9.91
C ASN A 44 3.90 -1.74 -10.08
N ASN A 45 2.93 -2.65 -10.26
CA ASN A 45 1.52 -2.32 -10.30
C ASN A 45 0.98 -2.10 -8.87
N PRO A 46 0.48 -0.89 -8.53
CA PRO A 46 -0.01 -0.58 -7.18
C PRO A 46 -1.20 -1.46 -6.72
N VAL A 47 -1.88 -2.14 -7.64
CA VAL A 47 -2.94 -3.11 -7.30
C VAL A 47 -2.37 -4.40 -6.69
N TYR A 48 -1.20 -4.84 -7.16
CA TYR A 48 -0.55 -6.09 -6.75
C TYR A 48 0.61 -5.86 -5.78
N VAL A 49 1.18 -4.66 -5.78
CA VAL A 49 2.02 -4.13 -4.69
C VAL A 49 1.08 -3.71 -3.56
N SER A 50 0.32 -4.67 -3.05
CA SER A 50 -0.30 -4.53 -1.73
C SER A 50 0.84 -4.46 -0.73
N SER A 51 1.01 -3.29 -0.13
CA SER A 51 1.72 -3.13 1.14
C SER A 51 1.44 -4.34 2.04
N SER A 52 2.47 -4.84 2.70
CA SER A 52 2.33 -5.76 3.84
C SER A 52 1.11 -5.36 4.67
N LEU A 53 0.18 -6.30 4.81
CA LEU A 53 -1.08 -6.13 5.53
C LEU A 53 -0.88 -5.78 7.02
N ASP A 54 0.36 -5.83 7.52
CA ASP A 54 0.75 -5.55 8.90
C ASP A 54 0.99 -4.05 9.21
N ASP A 55 1.44 -3.23 8.25
CA ASP A 55 1.84 -1.83 8.56
C ASP A 55 0.66 -0.84 8.62
N LEU A 56 -0.49 -1.20 8.05
CA LEU A 56 -1.69 -0.34 8.01
C LEU A 56 -2.50 -0.35 9.32
N ASP A 57 -2.38 -1.40 10.13
CA ASP A 57 -3.03 -1.49 11.43
C ASP A 57 -2.28 -0.69 12.51
N ASP A 58 -0.96 -0.62 12.46
CA ASP A 58 -0.14 0.11 13.43
C ASP A 58 -0.43 1.62 13.42
N GLU A 59 -0.54 2.22 12.25
CA GLU A 59 -0.79 3.65 12.11
C GLU A 59 -2.22 4.03 12.57
N ASN A 60 -3.19 3.17 12.28
CA ASN A 60 -4.59 3.38 12.69
C ASN A 60 -4.77 3.11 14.20
N TYR A 61 -4.05 2.12 14.74
CA TYR A 61 -3.97 1.83 16.17
C TYR A 61 -3.35 3.00 16.94
N ARG A 62 -2.23 3.56 16.46
CA ARG A 62 -1.60 4.76 17.05
C ARG A 62 -2.57 5.94 17.09
N ARG A 63 -3.28 6.21 15.99
CA ARG A 63 -4.30 7.29 15.92
C ARG A 63 -5.46 7.07 16.90
N ARG A 64 -5.93 5.82 17.06
CA ARG A 64 -6.98 5.48 18.05
C ARG A 64 -6.49 5.67 19.48
N MET A 65 -5.27 5.25 19.77
CA MET A 65 -4.65 5.41 21.10
C MET A 65 -4.44 6.89 21.46
N GLU A 66 -3.94 7.72 20.54
CA GLU A 66 -3.78 9.16 20.75
C GLU A 66 -5.12 9.88 20.99
N ALA A 67 -6.15 9.53 20.22
CA ALA A 67 -7.49 10.09 20.39
C ALA A 67 -8.11 9.71 21.75
N GLU A 68 -7.90 8.48 22.22
CA GLU A 68 -8.40 8.03 23.52
C GLU A 68 -7.67 8.71 24.69
N VAL A 69 -6.35 8.90 24.59
CA VAL A 69 -5.55 9.63 25.58
C VAL A 69 -6.02 11.08 25.71
N GLN A 70 -6.20 11.79 24.59
CA GLN A 70 -6.70 13.18 24.62
C GLN A 70 -8.10 13.28 25.25
N ARG A 71 -8.97 12.29 24.99
CA ARG A 71 -10.31 12.25 25.59
C ARG A 71 -10.22 12.11 27.12
N LYS A 72 -9.35 11.24 27.62
CA LYS A 72 -9.12 11.05 29.06
C LYS A 72 -8.49 12.28 29.72
N GLU A 73 -7.55 12.97 29.05
CA GLU A 73 -6.95 14.21 29.56
C GLU A 73 -7.97 15.35 29.69
N ARG A 74 -8.85 15.52 28.69
CA ARG A 74 -9.93 16.52 28.74
C ARG A 74 -10.87 16.25 29.91
N GLU A 75 -11.28 15.00 30.11
CA GLU A 75 -12.15 14.63 31.22
C GLU A 75 -11.49 14.87 32.59
N ASN A 76 -10.20 14.53 32.72
CA ASN A 76 -9.44 14.75 33.96
C ASN A 76 -9.21 16.23 34.25
N SER A 77 -8.89 17.03 33.23
CA SER A 77 -8.75 18.48 33.34
C SER A 77 -10.06 19.16 33.74
N LEU A 78 -11.19 18.74 33.15
CA LEU A 78 -12.52 19.22 33.54
C LEU A 78 -12.84 18.85 35.00
N LYS A 79 -12.53 17.62 35.42
CA LYS A 79 -12.69 17.19 36.83
C LYS A 79 -11.80 17.99 37.78
N PHE A 80 -10.60 18.38 37.36
CA PHE A 80 -9.70 19.23 38.15
C PHE A 80 -10.21 20.68 38.24
N ALA A 81 -10.61 21.28 37.12
CA ALA A 81 -11.15 22.63 37.07
C ALA A 81 -12.45 22.77 37.89
N ALA A 82 -13.35 21.77 37.83
CA ALA A 82 -14.57 21.73 38.62
C ALA A 82 -14.29 21.66 40.13
N LYS A 83 -13.23 20.96 40.55
CA LYS A 83 -12.78 20.94 41.96
C LYS A 83 -12.24 22.30 42.40
N LEU A 84 -11.58 23.03 41.51
CA LEU A 84 -11.03 24.36 41.78
C LEU A 84 -12.10 25.45 41.87
N ASN A 85 -13.16 25.38 41.05
CA ASN A 85 -14.21 26.40 41.05
C ASN A 85 -15.15 26.33 42.27
N LYS A 86 -15.21 25.20 42.98
CA LYS A 86 -16.02 25.05 44.21
C LYS A 86 -15.43 25.75 45.45
N LYS A 87 -14.20 26.28 45.38
CA LYS A 87 -13.53 26.96 46.52
C LYS A 87 -13.38 28.46 46.36
N ARG A 88 -13.90 29.06 45.29
CA ARG A 88 -13.81 30.51 45.08
C ARG A 88 -14.99 31.19 45.76
N PRO A 89 -14.81 32.03 46.80
CA PRO A 89 -15.88 32.88 47.29
C PRO A 89 -16.31 33.80 46.13
N ALA A 90 -17.61 33.77 45.79
CA ALA A 90 -18.16 34.60 44.73
C ALA A 90 -17.97 36.08 45.10
N THR A 91 -17.01 36.74 44.47
CA THR A 91 -16.80 38.18 44.61
C THR A 91 -17.89 38.87 43.81
N LYS A 92 -18.90 39.40 44.50
CA LYS A 92 -19.88 40.31 43.90
C LYS A 92 -19.12 41.59 43.52
N GLN A 93 -18.78 41.74 42.25
CA GLN A 93 -18.38 43.05 41.75
C GLN A 93 -19.62 43.94 41.72
N GLN A 94 -19.43 45.17 42.22
CA GLN A 94 -20.43 46.22 42.42
C GLN A 94 -21.02 46.74 41.11
#